data_AF-A0A7W0JLF0-F1
#
_entry.id   AF-A0A7W0JLF0-F1
#
_cell.length_a   1.000
_cell.length_b   1.000
_cell.length_c   1.000
_cell.angle_alpha   90.00
_cell.angle_beta   90.00
_cell.angle_gamma   90.00
#
_symmetry.space_group_name_H-M   'P 1'
#
loop_
_entity.id
_entity.type
_entity.pdbx_description
1 polymer ?
#
loop_
_entity_poly.entity_id
_entity_poly.type
_entity_poly.pdbx_seq_one_letter_code
_entity_poly.pdbx_strand_id
1 'polypeptide(L)'
;MSNPVFSRKGGGIPTVPASGGYASWNAPPQPNQQYGAPNQQYGAPNQQPYGQPPPYGAPPAPYGPQAPTQYMTLDDVVVRTAATVGTVIVVAALVMFTLAPDNAIVVALPAALIGLVLGLVIAFKQITNPAAILAYAAIEGVFLGGISKLFETLYEGIVIQAVIG
;
A
#
# COMPACT_ATOMS: atom_id res chain seq x y z
N MET A 1 -12.54 -2.38 13.71
CA MET A 1 -12.68 -1.72 15.03
C MET A 1 -12.58 -0.21 14.81
N SER A 2 -13.58 0.58 15.20
CA SER A 2 -13.63 2.04 15.01
C SER A 2 -12.68 2.75 15.95
N ASN A 3 -11.86 3.68 15.44
CA ASN A 3 -10.88 4.41 16.25
C ASN A 3 -11.56 5.53 17.08
N PRO A 4 -11.60 5.46 18.43
CA PRO A 4 -12.44 6.32 19.25
C PRO A 4 -11.84 7.72 19.54
N VAL A 5 -10.59 8.00 19.14
CA VAL A 5 -9.90 9.26 19.47
C VAL A 5 -10.45 10.49 18.73
N PHE A 6 -11.12 10.34 17.59
CA PHE A 6 -11.63 11.48 16.81
C PHE A 6 -13.15 11.68 16.88
N SER A 7 -13.90 10.76 17.50
CA SER A 7 -15.36 10.92 17.61
C SER A 7 -15.81 11.86 18.73
N ARG A 8 -14.90 12.33 19.60
CA ARG A 8 -15.22 13.26 20.70
C ARG A 8 -14.73 14.69 20.44
N LYS A 9 -14.86 15.18 19.21
CA LYS A 9 -14.80 16.63 18.92
C LYS A 9 -16.18 17.09 18.44
N GLY A 10 -17.11 17.20 19.38
CA GLY A 10 -18.50 17.59 19.12
C GLY A 10 -19.32 17.57 20.39
N GLY A 11 -19.18 18.60 21.22
CA GLY A 11 -19.94 18.74 22.46
C GLY A 11 -19.61 20.08 23.10
N GLY A 12 -20.40 21.10 22.76
CA GLY A 12 -20.21 22.46 23.25
C GLY A 12 -20.36 22.57 24.77
N ILE A 13 -19.66 23.55 25.33
CA ILE A 13 -19.99 24.15 26.62
C ILE A 13 -20.24 25.63 26.37
N PRO A 14 -21.41 26.18 26.74
CA PRO A 14 -21.73 27.59 26.56
C PRO A 14 -21.17 28.42 27.73
N THR A 15 -20.40 29.47 27.43
CA THR A 15 -20.24 30.63 28.33
C THR A 15 -20.35 31.92 27.52
N VAL A 16 -21.22 32.82 28.00
CA VAL A 16 -21.60 34.14 27.44
C VAL A 16 -21.32 35.15 28.56
N PRO A 17 -21.18 36.48 28.34
CA PRO A 17 -20.39 37.25 27.37
C PRO A 17 -19.43 38.25 28.09
N ALA A 18 -18.52 38.91 27.37
CA ALA A 18 -17.96 40.19 27.82
C ALA A 18 -17.75 41.14 26.62
N SER A 19 -18.66 42.09 26.53
CA SER A 19 -18.62 43.28 25.68
C SER A 19 -17.62 44.33 26.20
N GLY A 20 -16.97 45.06 25.27
CA GLY A 20 -16.15 46.24 25.57
C GLY A 20 -14.69 45.86 25.83
N GLY A 21 -13.69 46.36 25.08
CA GLY A 21 -13.38 47.77 24.89
C GLY A 21 -12.12 48.08 25.73
N TYR A 22 -11.18 48.85 25.16
CA TYR A 22 -9.87 49.33 25.69
C TYR A 22 -8.81 48.24 26.04
N ALA A 23 -7.51 48.35 25.72
CA ALA A 23 -6.69 49.45 25.24
C ALA A 23 -5.51 48.94 24.37
N SER A 24 -5.21 49.72 23.33
CA SER A 24 -4.02 49.65 22.47
C SER A 24 -2.90 50.48 23.08
N TRP A 25 -1.65 50.00 23.04
CA TRP A 25 -0.44 50.83 23.06
C TRP A 25 0.64 50.22 22.14
N ASN A 26 0.99 50.96 21.09
CA ASN A 26 2.15 50.83 20.19
C ASN A 26 2.14 49.75 19.08
N ALA A 27 1.60 50.11 17.89
CA ALA A 27 2.07 49.59 16.60
C ALA A 27 1.77 50.58 15.44
N PRO A 28 2.71 50.84 14.51
CA PRO A 28 2.54 51.80 13.39
C PRO A 28 1.56 51.30 12.29
N PRO A 29 0.99 52.21 11.46
CA PRO A 29 -0.16 51.92 10.61
C PRO A 29 0.17 51.05 9.39
N GLN A 30 -0.54 49.92 9.23
CA GLN A 30 -0.61 49.17 7.97
C GLN A 30 -1.91 49.53 7.20
N PRO A 31 -1.86 49.80 5.89
CA PRO A 31 -3.05 50.04 5.08
C PRO A 31 -3.83 48.76 4.79
N ASN A 32 -5.10 48.84 5.15
CA ASN A 32 -6.27 48.03 4.84
C ASN A 32 -6.38 47.53 3.38
N GLN A 33 -6.59 46.22 3.16
CA GLN A 33 -7.41 45.61 2.10
C GLN A 33 -7.72 44.15 2.47
N GLN A 34 -8.82 43.47 2.13
CA GLN A 34 -10.24 43.77 1.91
C GLN A 34 -10.92 42.38 1.84
N TYR A 35 -12.12 42.28 2.41
CA TYR A 35 -12.92 41.09 2.72
C TYR A 35 -13.59 40.41 1.49
N GLY A 36 -13.72 39.07 1.45
CA GLY A 36 -14.63 38.38 0.50
C GLY A 36 -14.53 36.84 0.35
N ALA A 37 -15.42 36.11 1.05
CA ALA A 37 -16.17 34.85 0.73
C ALA A 37 -15.55 33.60 0.01
N PRO A 38 -16.07 32.37 0.29
CA PRO A 38 -15.43 31.09 -0.06
C PRO A 38 -15.90 30.53 -1.41
N ASN A 39 -15.01 29.89 -2.16
CA ASN A 39 -15.42 29.03 -3.27
C ASN A 39 -14.63 27.72 -3.30
N GLN A 40 -15.39 26.63 -3.24
CA GLN A 40 -14.94 25.24 -3.41
C GLN A 40 -14.59 25.03 -4.88
N GLN A 41 -13.43 24.42 -5.19
CA GLN A 41 -13.18 23.95 -6.55
C GLN A 41 -12.47 22.60 -6.56
N TYR A 42 -13.25 21.62 -7.03
CA TYR A 42 -12.96 20.21 -7.21
C TYR A 42 -12.25 19.99 -8.56
N GLY A 43 -11.11 19.27 -8.54
CA GLY A 43 -10.54 18.50 -9.65
C GLY A 43 -10.01 19.26 -10.88
N ALA A 44 -8.68 19.36 -11.02
CA ALA A 44 -8.00 19.49 -12.32
C ALA A 44 -6.53 19.00 -12.24
N PRO A 45 -6.01 18.29 -13.26
CA PRO A 45 -4.64 17.77 -13.28
C PRO A 45 -3.65 18.89 -13.63
N ASN A 46 -2.73 19.17 -12.70
CA ASN A 46 -1.80 20.29 -12.82
C ASN A 46 -0.64 19.93 -13.77
N GLN A 47 -0.66 20.49 -14.99
CA GLN A 47 0.47 20.45 -15.92
C GLN A 47 1.55 21.42 -15.40
N GLN A 48 2.76 20.91 -15.17
CA GLN A 48 3.90 21.68 -14.67
C GLN A 48 4.51 22.53 -15.80
N PRO A 49 4.61 23.88 -15.66
CA PRO A 49 5.42 24.70 -16.55
C PRO A 49 6.91 24.61 -16.16
N TYR A 50 7.75 24.25 -17.11
CA TYR A 50 9.19 24.11 -16.94
C TYR A 50 9.89 25.49 -16.88
N GLY A 51 10.71 25.70 -15.85
CA GLY A 51 11.91 26.55 -15.89
C GLY A 51 11.75 28.07 -15.75
N GLN A 52 11.75 28.56 -14.52
CA GLN A 52 12.30 29.89 -14.20
C GLN A 52 13.29 29.78 -13.03
N PRO A 53 14.53 30.27 -13.15
CA PRO A 53 15.49 30.27 -12.06
C PRO A 53 15.01 31.22 -10.94
N PRO A 54 15.04 30.80 -9.66
CA PRO A 54 14.57 31.63 -8.55
C PRO A 54 15.41 32.92 -8.41
N PRO A 55 14.79 34.08 -8.11
CA PRO A 55 15.49 35.30 -7.75
C PRO A 55 16.37 35.09 -6.51
N TYR A 56 17.59 35.64 -6.55
CA TYR A 56 18.58 35.54 -5.48
C TYR A 56 18.03 36.19 -4.19
N GLY A 57 17.81 35.39 -3.13
CA GLY A 57 17.36 35.86 -1.81
C GLY A 57 16.09 35.20 -1.26
N ALA A 58 15.45 34.28 -1.98
CA ALA A 58 14.31 33.54 -1.44
C ALA A 58 14.75 32.48 -0.41
N PRO A 59 14.13 32.39 0.78
CA PRO A 59 14.35 31.28 1.69
C PRO A 59 13.99 29.96 0.99
N PRO A 60 14.74 28.86 1.24
CA PRO A 60 14.50 27.59 0.57
C PRO A 60 13.04 27.18 0.76
N ALA A 61 12.34 26.94 -0.36
CA ALA A 61 10.96 26.52 -0.36
C ALA A 61 10.83 25.25 0.51
N PRO A 62 9.90 25.21 1.47
CA PRO A 62 9.66 24.02 2.27
C PRO A 62 9.35 22.85 1.33
N TYR A 63 9.96 21.69 1.61
CA TYR A 63 9.70 20.42 0.95
C TYR A 63 8.23 20.32 0.51
N GLY A 64 8.00 20.07 -0.78
CA GLY A 64 6.66 19.89 -1.33
C GLY A 64 5.89 18.79 -0.59
N PRO A 65 4.55 18.73 -0.72
CA PRO A 65 3.71 17.85 0.08
C PRO A 65 4.20 16.40 0.00
N GLN A 66 4.83 15.93 1.08
CA GLN A 66 5.14 14.52 1.24
C GLN A 66 3.80 13.81 1.34
N ALA A 67 3.56 12.83 0.47
CA ALA A 67 2.38 11.99 0.55
C ALA A 67 2.25 11.51 2.02
N PRO A 68 1.07 11.62 2.64
CA PRO A 68 0.90 11.23 4.04
C PRO A 68 1.45 9.83 4.23
N THR A 69 2.36 9.65 5.20
CA THR A 69 2.89 8.33 5.56
C THR A 69 1.70 7.49 6.00
N GLN A 70 1.20 6.63 5.10
CA GLN A 70 0.05 5.79 5.40
C GLN A 70 0.54 4.65 6.28
N TYR A 71 0.19 4.72 7.56
CA TYR A 71 0.49 3.66 8.51
C TYR A 71 -0.37 2.43 8.18
N MET A 72 0.28 1.27 8.14
CA MET A 72 -0.38 0.00 7.93
C MET A 72 -1.00 -0.46 9.25
N THR A 73 -2.32 -0.64 9.28
CA THR A 73 -3.01 -1.20 10.46
C THR A 73 -2.82 -2.71 10.50
N LEU A 74 -3.05 -3.33 11.67
CA LEU A 74 -2.99 -4.80 11.77
C LEU A 74 -3.98 -5.49 10.83
N ASP A 75 -5.15 -4.87 10.63
CA ASP A 75 -6.15 -5.35 9.69
C ASP A 75 -5.60 -5.41 8.25
N ASP A 76 -4.84 -4.39 7.82
CA ASP A 76 -4.21 -4.39 6.48
C ASP A 76 -3.05 -5.40 6.41
N VAL A 77 -2.28 -5.56 7.49
CA VAL A 77 -1.20 -6.57 7.54
C VAL A 77 -1.78 -7.98 7.36
N VAL A 78 -2.85 -8.31 8.08
CA VAL A 78 -3.53 -9.62 7.95
C VAL A 78 -4.08 -9.81 6.54
N VAL A 79 -4.73 -8.80 5.96
CA VAL A 79 -5.26 -8.90 4.60
C VAL A 79 -4.13 -9.13 3.59
N ARG A 80 -2.99 -8.43 3.72
CA ARG A 80 -1.90 -8.53 2.75
C ARG A 80 -1.12 -9.85 2.88
N THR A 81 -0.95 -10.37 4.09
CA THR A 81 -0.36 -11.70 4.29
C THR A 81 -1.30 -12.81 3.83
N ALA A 82 -2.59 -12.73 4.16
CA ALA A 82 -3.61 -13.67 3.70
C ALA A 82 -3.76 -13.65 2.18
N ALA A 83 -3.70 -12.48 1.54
CA ALA A 83 -3.72 -12.37 0.08
C ALA A 83 -2.49 -13.04 -0.54
N THR A 84 -1.31 -12.86 0.04
CA THR A 84 -0.07 -13.45 -0.47
C THR A 84 -0.10 -14.98 -0.35
N VAL A 85 -0.38 -15.51 0.85
CA VAL A 85 -0.47 -16.96 1.09
C VAL A 85 -1.63 -17.57 0.29
N GLY A 86 -2.79 -16.91 0.28
CA GLY A 86 -3.95 -17.33 -0.48
C GLY A 86 -3.65 -17.42 -1.98
N THR A 87 -2.88 -16.48 -2.54
CA THR A 87 -2.44 -16.54 -3.93
C THR A 87 -1.59 -17.78 -4.21
N VAL A 88 -0.62 -18.08 -3.34
CA VAL A 88 0.20 -19.30 -3.47
C VAL A 88 -0.69 -20.54 -3.48
N ILE A 89 -1.60 -20.66 -2.51
CA ILE A 89 -2.48 -21.82 -2.35
C ILE A 89 -3.41 -21.99 -3.56
N VAL A 90 -4.07 -20.90 -4.01
CA VAL A 90 -4.99 -20.94 -5.15
C VAL A 90 -4.26 -21.38 -6.41
N VAL A 91 -3.07 -20.83 -6.67
CA VAL A 91 -2.29 -21.20 -7.86
C VAL A 91 -1.77 -22.63 -7.74
N ALA A 92 -1.26 -23.05 -6.57
CA ALA A 92 -0.80 -24.41 -6.35
C ALA A 92 -1.91 -25.44 -6.54
N ALA A 93 -3.11 -25.19 -6.01
CA ALA A 93 -4.27 -26.03 -6.22
C ALA A 93 -4.66 -26.08 -7.71
N LEU A 94 -4.70 -24.94 -8.39
CA LEU A 94 -4.99 -24.88 -9.82
C LEU A 94 -4.00 -25.75 -10.62
N VAL A 95 -2.69 -25.64 -10.35
CA VAL A 95 -1.68 -26.48 -11.00
C VAL A 95 -1.87 -27.95 -10.66
N MET A 96 -2.11 -28.31 -9.40
CA MET A 96 -2.33 -29.71 -8.98
C MET A 96 -3.50 -30.36 -9.73
N PHE A 97 -4.62 -29.64 -9.88
CA PHE A 97 -5.83 -30.17 -10.52
C PHE A 97 -5.79 -30.13 -12.06
N THR A 98 -5.10 -29.16 -12.66
CA THR A 98 -5.09 -28.97 -14.13
C THR A 98 -3.89 -29.62 -14.82
N LEU A 99 -2.78 -29.80 -14.12
CA LEU A 99 -1.54 -30.29 -14.71
C LEU A 99 -1.57 -31.82 -14.87
N ALA A 100 -1.18 -32.29 -16.05
CA ALA A 100 -0.99 -33.72 -16.29
C ALA A 100 0.28 -34.23 -15.57
N PRO A 101 0.26 -35.46 -15.01
CA PRO A 101 1.39 -36.11 -14.34
C PRO A 101 2.73 -35.96 -15.05
N ASP A 102 2.77 -36.25 -16.35
CA ASP A 102 3.99 -36.29 -17.15
C ASP A 102 4.68 -34.92 -17.28
N ASN A 103 3.93 -33.83 -17.05
CA ASN A 103 4.42 -32.46 -17.17
C ASN A 103 4.81 -31.85 -15.81
N ALA A 104 4.67 -32.58 -14.70
CA ALA A 104 4.93 -32.07 -13.36
C ALA A 104 6.34 -31.46 -13.23
N ILE A 105 7.37 -32.20 -13.65
CA ILE A 105 8.77 -31.73 -13.60
C ILE A 105 9.03 -30.62 -14.62
N VAL A 106 8.44 -30.74 -15.82
CA VAL A 106 8.61 -29.78 -16.92
C VAL A 106 8.09 -28.40 -16.54
N VAL A 107 7.07 -28.33 -15.69
CA VAL A 107 6.53 -27.06 -15.18
C VAL A 107 7.21 -26.62 -13.88
N ALA A 108 7.47 -27.56 -12.95
CA ALA A 108 8.04 -27.23 -11.65
C ALA A 108 9.47 -26.68 -11.76
N LEU A 109 10.34 -27.26 -12.59
CA LEU A 109 11.74 -26.82 -12.68
C LEU A 109 11.89 -25.38 -13.22
N PRO A 110 11.25 -24.99 -14.34
CA PRO A 110 11.26 -23.60 -14.78
C PRO A 110 10.61 -22.65 -13.77
N ALA A 111 9.51 -23.06 -13.13
CA ALA A 111 8.86 -22.25 -12.11
C ALA A 111 9.78 -21.99 -10.91
N ALA A 112 10.52 -23.02 -10.45
CA ALA A 112 11.52 -22.89 -9.40
C ALA A 112 12.63 -21.90 -9.78
N LEU A 113 13.14 -21.99 -11.01
CA LEU A 113 14.21 -21.11 -11.47
C LEU A 113 13.74 -19.66 -11.61
N ILE A 114 12.56 -19.44 -12.20
CA ILE A 114 11.97 -18.11 -12.36
C ILE A 114 11.64 -17.52 -10.98
N GLY A 115 11.04 -18.31 -10.09
CA GLY A 115 10.72 -17.92 -8.71
C GLY A 115 11.98 -17.51 -7.96
N LEU A 116 13.02 -18.34 -7.98
CA LEU A 116 14.31 -18.04 -7.35
C LEU A 116 14.95 -16.76 -7.90
N VAL A 117 15.01 -16.59 -9.22
CA VAL A 117 15.57 -15.36 -9.82
C VAL A 117 14.75 -14.14 -9.42
N LEU A 118 13.42 -14.22 -9.49
CA LEU A 118 12.54 -13.12 -9.13
C LEU A 118 12.66 -12.77 -7.64
N GLY A 119 12.72 -13.78 -6.77
CA GLY A 119 12.92 -13.63 -5.33
C GLY A 119 14.26 -12.97 -5.00
N LEU A 120 15.34 -13.39 -5.66
CA LEU A 120 16.65 -12.75 -5.53
C LEU A 120 16.61 -11.29 -5.99
N VAL A 121 15.96 -11.00 -7.11
CA VAL A 121 15.81 -9.62 -7.61
C VAL A 121 15.00 -8.76 -6.64
N ILE A 122 13.90 -9.27 -6.09
CA ILE A 122 13.08 -8.56 -5.10
C ILE A 122 13.89 -8.29 -3.84
N ALA A 123 14.68 -9.27 -3.38
CA ALA A 123 15.51 -9.16 -2.19
C ALA A 123 16.64 -8.12 -2.36
N PHE A 124 17.39 -8.18 -3.46
CA PHE A 124 18.50 -7.26 -3.71
C PHE A 124 18.04 -5.85 -4.07
N LYS A 125 16.94 -5.72 -4.82
CA LYS A 125 16.38 -4.40 -5.19
C LYS A 125 15.40 -3.85 -4.18
N GLN A 126 15.13 -4.58 -3.09
CA GLN A 126 14.20 -4.20 -2.01
C GLN A 126 12.84 -3.70 -2.56
N ILE A 127 12.29 -4.42 -3.54
CA ILE A 127 11.06 -4.00 -4.23
C ILE A 127 9.87 -4.22 -3.28
N THR A 128 9.25 -3.13 -2.83
CA THR A 128 8.04 -3.17 -1.97
C THR A 128 6.75 -2.97 -2.78
N ASN A 129 6.73 -3.38 -4.05
CA ASN A 129 5.53 -3.30 -4.88
C ASN A 129 4.62 -4.52 -4.61
N PRO A 130 3.35 -4.33 -4.20
CA PRO A 130 2.43 -5.43 -3.94
C PRO A 130 2.21 -6.34 -5.16
N ALA A 131 2.20 -5.77 -6.38
CA ALA A 131 2.06 -6.56 -7.60
C ALA A 131 3.26 -7.49 -7.84
N ALA A 132 4.48 -7.05 -7.52
CA ALA A 132 5.67 -7.89 -7.65
C ALA A 132 5.66 -9.06 -6.65
N ILE A 133 5.20 -8.81 -5.42
CA ILE A 133 5.06 -9.84 -4.39
C ILE A 133 3.99 -10.87 -4.79
N LEU A 134 2.85 -10.42 -5.33
CA LEU A 134 1.79 -11.32 -5.81
C LEU A 134 2.24 -12.12 -7.03
N ALA A 135 3.00 -11.52 -7.96
CA ALA A 135 3.58 -12.24 -9.09
C ALA A 135 4.55 -13.32 -8.62
N TYR A 136 5.43 -13.01 -7.66
CA TYR A 136 6.30 -13.99 -7.02
C TYR A 136 5.50 -15.11 -6.36
N ALA A 137 4.47 -14.78 -5.58
CA ALA A 137 3.59 -15.76 -4.93
C ALA A 137 2.89 -16.68 -5.94
N ALA A 138 2.45 -16.16 -7.09
CA ALA A 138 1.86 -16.96 -8.14
C ALA A 138 2.87 -17.95 -8.74
N ILE A 139 4.10 -17.50 -9.02
CA ILE A 139 5.16 -18.36 -9.58
C ILE A 139 5.55 -19.46 -8.59
N GLU A 140 5.70 -19.11 -7.31
CA GLU A 140 5.94 -20.08 -6.24
C GLU A 140 4.78 -21.08 -6.11
N GLY A 141 3.53 -20.62 -6.24
CA GLY A 141 2.36 -21.50 -6.29
C GLY A 141 2.44 -22.51 -7.43
N VAL A 142 2.90 -22.11 -8.62
CA VAL A 142 3.09 -23.04 -9.75
C VAL A 142 4.16 -24.09 -9.43
N PHE A 143 5.28 -23.66 -8.84
CA PHE A 143 6.34 -24.58 -8.41
C PHE A 143 5.82 -25.60 -7.39
N LEU A 144 5.20 -25.13 -6.30
CA LEU A 144 4.66 -25.98 -5.25
C LEU A 144 3.57 -26.91 -5.78
N GLY A 145 2.65 -26.43 -6.62
CA GLY A 145 1.62 -27.27 -7.22
C GLY A 145 2.17 -28.35 -8.16
N GLY A 146 3.24 -28.05 -8.91
CA GLY A 146 3.95 -29.02 -9.73
C GLY A 146 4.65 -30.09 -8.89
N ILE A 147 5.28 -29.70 -7.78
CA ILE A 147 5.90 -30.63 -6.83
C ILE A 147 4.84 -31.49 -6.12
N SER A 148 3.73 -30.91 -5.68
CA SER A 148 2.60 -31.66 -5.13
C SER A 148 2.10 -32.69 -6.14
N LYS A 149 1.97 -32.33 -7.42
CA LYS A 149 1.59 -33.28 -8.47
C LYS A 149 2.62 -34.40 -8.64
N LEU A 150 3.91 -34.09 -8.58
CA LEU A 150 4.96 -35.11 -8.64
C LEU A 150 4.85 -36.11 -7.49
N PHE A 151 4.67 -35.65 -6.26
CA PHE A 151 4.50 -36.56 -5.12
C PHE A 151 3.21 -37.39 -5.20
N GLU A 152 2.12 -36.79 -5.69
CA GLU A 152 0.87 -37.51 -5.92
C GLU A 152 1.03 -38.67 -6.91
N THR A 153 1.91 -38.54 -7.92
CA THR A 153 2.17 -39.62 -8.89
C THR A 153 3.01 -40.76 -8.33
N LEU A 154 3.85 -40.47 -7.33
CA LEU A 154 4.69 -41.47 -6.67
C LEU A 154 3.96 -42.13 -5.49
N TYR A 155 3.11 -41.37 -4.81
CA TYR A 155 2.38 -41.77 -3.61
C TYR A 155 0.97 -41.20 -3.66
N GLU A 156 0.03 -42.00 -4.15
CA GLU A 156 -1.37 -41.61 -4.33
C GLU A 156 -2.01 -41.20 -2.98
N GLY A 157 -2.65 -40.04 -2.96
CA GLY A 157 -3.35 -39.49 -1.79
C GLY A 157 -2.46 -38.84 -0.72
N ILE A 158 -1.13 -38.84 -0.87
CA ILE A 158 -0.24 -38.30 0.17
C ILE A 158 -0.38 -36.79 0.32
N VAL A 159 -0.75 -36.08 -0.75
CA VAL A 159 -0.85 -34.62 -0.74
C VAL A 159 -2.01 -34.17 0.14
N ILE A 160 -3.18 -34.81 -0.01
CA ILE A 160 -4.35 -34.48 0.79
C ILE A 160 -4.13 -34.85 2.27
N GLN A 161 -3.46 -35.98 2.54
CA GLN A 161 -3.08 -36.36 3.89
C GLN A 161 -2.10 -35.36 4.52
N ALA A 162 -1.10 -34.88 3.78
CA ALA A 162 -0.14 -33.90 4.29
C ALA A 162 -0.79 -32.54 4.63
N VAL A 163 -1.89 -32.19 3.97
CA VAL A 163 -2.63 -30.93 4.22
C VAL A 163 -3.60 -31.06 5.38
N ILE A 164 -4.28 -32.20 5.51
CA ILE A 164 -5.31 -32.41 6.54
C ILE A 164 -4.69 -32.86 7.87
N GLY A 165 -3.67 -33.73 7.83
CA GLY A 165 -3.03 -34.34 9.01
C GLY A 165 -3.84 -35.48 9.60
#